data_AF-A0A3C1DEA1-F1
#
_entry.id   AF-A0A3C1DEA1-F1
#
_cell.length_a   1.000
_cell.length_b   1.000
_cell.length_c   1.000
_cell.angle_alpha   90.00
_cell.angle_beta   90.00
_cell.angle_gamma   90.00
#
_symmetry.space_group_name_H-M   'P 1'
#
loop_
_entity.id
_entity.type
_entity.pdbx_description
1 polymer ?
#
loop_
_entity_poly.entity_id
_entity_poly.type
_entity_poly.pdbx_seq_one_letter_code
_entity_poly.pdbx_strand_id
1 'polypeptide(L)'
;MMKYAYFPGCSAQSTGKSFTISTDYVAERIGLELHEIPDWNCCGTSAAALTSPELAVALPARSLAIAEQELPGMDVVAPCAGCYRSLKTALVYARESDENLQQVRDLIDRPYEAKADVVSLLEAFAADEVRAAIADKVVRKLRCLKVASYYGCAMVRPENVCQFDDPEDPHSMDDIMQLIGAEPVEWAFKTECCGAAQQMAVPKQARPMIERIFADAAVNGADCIVTSCPLCMLNLDMREAEINRDRVARGLEPFDIPCYYFTELIGVAFGAAIEEVGIDIHFHPAETLLLERELDALELEEREMAERAEAERKKAEIAAKIAAKKAEKAAKEAATQKGAEPTTKGKEDAR
;
A
#
# COMPACT_ATOMS: atom_id res chain seq x y z
N MET A 1 10.55 19.02 -4.91
CA MET A 1 10.44 18.20 -3.69
C MET A 1 9.01 18.33 -3.21
N MET A 2 8.35 17.21 -2.99
CA MET A 2 6.98 17.18 -2.49
C MET A 2 7.03 17.42 -0.99
N LYS A 3 6.25 18.39 -0.52
CA LYS A 3 6.24 18.80 0.88
C LYS A 3 4.81 18.98 1.36
N TYR A 4 4.53 18.48 2.56
CA TYR A 4 3.22 18.57 3.19
C TYR A 4 3.34 19.09 4.61
N ALA A 5 2.31 19.80 5.06
CA ALA A 5 2.09 20.08 6.47
C ALA A 5 1.56 18.81 7.14
N TYR A 6 2.36 18.18 7.97
CA TYR A 6 2.05 16.89 8.60
C TYR A 6 1.23 17.10 9.87
N PHE A 7 0.00 16.58 9.85
CA PHE A 7 -0.85 16.46 11.03
C PHE A 7 -0.71 15.04 11.60
N PRO A 8 0.11 14.80 12.64
CA PRO A 8 0.33 13.44 13.14
C PRO A 8 -0.92 12.86 13.80
N GLY A 9 -1.69 13.70 14.51
CA GLY A 9 -2.80 13.27 15.34
C GLY A 9 -2.36 12.47 16.58
N CYS A 10 -3.32 12.17 17.45
CA CYS A 10 -3.01 11.54 18.75
C CYS A 10 -2.57 10.08 18.63
N SER A 11 -3.14 9.32 17.69
CA SER A 11 -2.84 7.89 17.55
C SER A 11 -1.43 7.66 17.00
N ALA A 12 -0.98 8.41 15.99
CA ALA A 12 0.37 8.21 15.43
C ALA A 12 1.48 8.59 16.41
N GLN A 13 1.25 9.61 17.26
CA GLN A 13 2.21 9.97 18.32
C GLN A 13 2.23 9.02 19.53
N SER A 14 1.25 8.13 19.66
CA SER A 14 1.13 7.23 20.82
C SER A 14 1.13 5.76 20.42
N THR A 15 -0.06 5.19 20.20
CA THR A 15 -0.26 3.76 19.95
C THR A 15 0.17 3.32 18.55
N GLY A 16 0.29 4.24 17.60
CA GLY A 16 0.70 4.00 16.22
C GLY A 16 2.17 4.36 15.97
N LYS A 17 3.04 4.15 16.96
CA LYS A 17 4.45 4.54 16.90
C LYS A 17 5.18 3.91 15.71
N SER A 18 4.91 2.65 15.40
CA SER A 18 5.51 1.97 14.24
C SER A 18 5.08 2.59 12.91
N PHE A 19 3.87 3.17 12.84
CA PHE A 19 3.44 3.89 11.65
C PHE A 19 4.29 5.14 11.40
N THR A 20 4.56 5.90 12.46
CA THR A 20 5.42 7.09 12.39
C THR A 20 6.85 6.70 11.99
N ILE A 21 7.42 5.68 12.63
CA ILE A 21 8.77 5.17 12.32
C ILE A 21 8.88 4.78 10.83
N SER A 22 7.96 3.94 10.35
CA SER A 22 7.97 3.50 8.95
C SER A 22 7.65 4.61 7.96
N THR A 23 6.76 5.55 8.30
CA THR A 23 6.47 6.72 7.48
C THR A 23 7.72 7.58 7.30
N ASP A 24 8.40 7.92 8.39
CA ASP A 24 9.62 8.72 8.37
C ASP A 24 10.74 8.02 7.58
N TYR A 25 10.92 6.71 7.82
CA TYR A 25 11.90 5.88 7.11
C TYR A 25 11.72 5.95 5.60
N VAL A 26 10.48 5.80 5.13
CA VAL A 26 10.15 5.79 3.70
C VAL A 26 10.24 7.20 3.13
N ALA A 27 9.61 8.19 3.79
CA ALA A 27 9.55 9.57 3.35
C ALA A 27 10.95 10.18 3.11
N GLU A 28 11.89 9.93 4.02
CA GLU A 28 13.29 10.37 3.89
C GLU A 28 13.94 9.82 2.60
N ARG A 29 13.71 8.53 2.30
CA ARG A 29 14.36 7.83 1.17
C ARG A 29 13.82 8.24 -0.19
N ILE A 30 12.54 8.63 -0.25
CA ILE A 30 11.90 9.12 -1.47
C ILE A 30 11.95 10.65 -1.61
N GLY A 31 12.47 11.37 -0.60
CA GLY A 31 12.53 12.83 -0.61
C GLY A 31 11.17 13.51 -0.45
N LEU A 32 10.25 12.88 0.29
CA LEU A 32 8.97 13.44 0.70
C LEU A 32 9.15 14.17 2.03
N GLU A 33 8.96 15.49 2.03
CA GLU A 33 9.14 16.29 3.23
C GLU A 33 7.83 16.41 4.01
N LEU A 34 7.84 15.97 5.27
CA LEU A 34 6.70 16.05 6.18
C LEU A 34 7.03 17.07 7.30
N HIS A 35 6.42 18.24 7.24
CA HIS A 35 6.65 19.33 8.19
C HIS A 35 5.55 19.31 9.25
N GLU A 36 5.84 18.84 10.47
CA GLU A 36 4.84 18.77 11.54
C GLU A 36 4.23 20.14 11.83
N ILE A 37 2.89 20.21 11.86
CA ILE A 37 2.16 21.44 12.19
C ILE A 37 2.44 21.80 13.65
N PRO A 38 2.98 22.98 13.97
CA PRO A 38 3.27 23.33 15.36
C PRO A 38 1.97 23.51 16.15
N ASP A 39 1.99 23.15 17.43
CA ASP A 39 0.85 23.37 18.36
C ASP A 39 -0.51 22.85 17.82
N TRP A 40 -0.48 21.77 17.04
CA TRP A 40 -1.68 21.09 16.59
C TRP A 40 -2.47 20.53 17.79
N ASN A 41 -3.79 20.38 17.63
CA ASN A 41 -4.66 19.76 18.63
C ASN A 41 -5.39 18.55 18.05
N CYS A 42 -5.87 17.67 18.92
CA CYS A 42 -6.69 16.52 18.50
C CYS A 42 -7.85 16.95 17.59
N CYS A 43 -8.05 16.22 16.49
CA CYS A 43 -9.09 16.46 15.50
C CYS A 43 -10.52 16.17 15.98
N GLY A 44 -10.66 15.48 17.13
CA GLY A 44 -11.96 15.26 17.77
C GLY A 44 -12.87 14.21 17.12
N THR A 45 -12.43 13.47 16.09
CA THR A 45 -13.25 12.59 15.24
C THR A 45 -14.25 11.71 16.00
N SER A 46 -13.84 11.11 17.14
CA SER A 46 -14.69 10.16 17.85
C SER A 46 -15.70 10.79 18.81
N ALA A 47 -15.40 11.95 19.39
CA ALA A 47 -16.17 12.52 20.49
C ALA A 47 -16.84 13.86 20.14
N ALA A 48 -16.15 14.72 19.39
CA ALA A 48 -16.62 16.07 19.09
C ALA A 48 -17.92 16.04 18.27
N ALA A 49 -17.94 15.27 17.18
CA ALA A 49 -19.11 15.14 16.31
C ALA A 49 -20.36 14.58 17.02
N LEU A 50 -20.20 13.81 18.09
CA LEU A 50 -21.31 13.29 18.89
C LEU A 50 -21.81 14.28 19.95
N THR A 51 -21.01 15.29 20.28
CA THR A 51 -21.26 16.18 21.43
C THR A 51 -21.62 17.59 21.01
N SER A 52 -20.93 18.16 20.01
CA SER A 52 -21.16 19.53 19.52
C SER A 52 -20.72 19.65 18.06
N PRO A 53 -21.62 20.07 17.16
CA PRO A 53 -21.26 20.42 15.78
C PRO A 53 -20.17 21.48 15.70
N GLU A 54 -20.20 22.47 16.60
CA GLU A 54 -19.19 23.54 16.65
C GLU A 54 -17.81 22.99 16.98
N LEU A 55 -17.70 22.09 17.97
CA LEU A 55 -16.42 21.43 18.30
C LEU A 55 -15.92 20.55 17.15
N ALA A 56 -16.83 19.88 16.44
CA ALA A 56 -16.48 19.02 15.31
C ALA A 56 -15.82 19.79 14.17
N VAL A 57 -16.11 21.08 14.03
CA VAL A 57 -15.51 21.98 13.04
C VAL A 57 -14.31 22.73 13.62
N ALA A 58 -14.45 23.31 14.82
CA ALA A 58 -13.45 24.19 15.41
C ALA A 58 -12.11 23.48 15.70
N LEU A 59 -12.16 22.25 16.23
CA LEU A 59 -10.96 21.49 16.58
C LEU A 59 -10.05 21.21 15.36
N PRO A 60 -10.53 20.58 14.27
CA PRO A 60 -9.73 20.42 13.07
C PRO A 60 -9.35 21.76 12.43
N ALA A 61 -10.29 22.71 12.31
CA ALA A 61 -10.05 24.00 11.66
C ALA A 61 -8.95 24.82 12.34
N ARG A 62 -8.82 24.76 13.68
CA ARG A 62 -7.71 25.41 14.40
C ARG A 62 -6.35 24.94 13.90
N SER A 63 -6.19 23.63 13.71
CA SER A 63 -4.91 23.07 13.22
C SER A 63 -4.66 23.40 11.74
N LEU A 64 -5.72 23.45 10.92
CA LEU A 64 -5.62 23.91 9.53
C LEU A 64 -5.22 25.38 9.43
N ALA A 65 -5.79 26.24 10.29
CA ALA A 65 -5.43 27.66 10.34
C ALA A 65 -3.97 27.87 10.77
N ILE A 66 -3.45 27.06 11.70
CA ILE A 66 -2.03 27.11 12.07
C ILE A 66 -1.15 26.65 10.90
N ALA A 67 -1.51 25.55 10.23
CA ALA A 67 -0.78 25.07 9.06
C ALA A 67 -0.71 26.14 7.96
N GLU A 68 -1.82 26.83 7.69
CA GLU A 68 -1.88 27.89 6.67
C GLU A 68 -0.96 29.08 7.00
N GLN A 69 -0.82 29.42 8.29
CA GLN A 69 -0.01 30.54 8.76
C GLN A 69 1.48 30.20 8.83
N GLU A 70 1.82 29.05 9.41
CA GLU A 70 3.20 28.66 9.73
C GLU A 70 3.88 27.87 8.58
N LEU A 71 3.09 27.20 7.74
CA LEU A 71 3.56 26.35 6.63
C LEU A 71 2.86 26.74 5.31
N PRO A 72 2.97 28.03 4.88
CA PRO A 72 2.20 28.54 3.76
C PRO A 72 2.51 27.82 2.45
N GLY A 73 1.44 27.47 1.72
CA GLY A 73 1.52 26.79 0.42
C GLY A 73 1.81 25.29 0.49
N MET A 74 1.66 24.68 1.67
CA MET A 74 1.68 23.22 1.84
C MET A 74 0.26 22.70 2.10
N ASP A 75 -0.14 21.66 1.38
CA ASP A 75 -1.34 20.91 1.72
C ASP A 75 -1.11 20.12 3.01
N VAL A 76 -2.19 19.85 3.75
CA VAL A 76 -2.14 19.14 5.02
C VAL A 76 -2.30 17.65 4.77
N VAL A 77 -1.38 16.84 5.29
CA VAL A 77 -1.46 15.38 5.22
C VAL A 77 -1.74 14.79 6.60
N ALA A 78 -2.64 13.81 6.66
CA ALA A 78 -2.97 13.10 7.90
C ALA A 78 -2.87 11.57 7.74
N PRO A 79 -2.14 10.86 8.63
CA PRO A 79 -1.97 9.41 8.57
C PRO A 79 -3.21 8.65 9.07
N CYS A 80 -4.02 9.24 9.94
CA CYS A 80 -5.20 8.57 10.47
C CYS A 80 -6.44 8.90 9.64
N ALA A 81 -7.16 7.87 9.17
CA ALA A 81 -8.41 8.02 8.41
C ALA A 81 -9.44 8.90 9.15
N GLY A 82 -9.52 8.79 10.48
CA GLY A 82 -10.37 9.66 11.28
C GLY A 82 -9.95 11.12 11.26
N CYS A 83 -8.64 11.37 11.45
CA CYS A 83 -8.07 12.71 11.39
C CYS A 83 -8.26 13.34 10.01
N TYR A 84 -7.92 12.59 8.96
CA TYR A 84 -8.13 12.95 7.57
C TYR A 84 -9.58 13.40 7.33
N ARG A 85 -10.55 12.53 7.64
CA ARG A 85 -11.97 12.82 7.49
C ARG A 85 -12.39 14.08 8.25
N SER A 86 -11.99 14.23 9.52
CA SER A 86 -12.38 15.39 10.33
C SER A 86 -11.78 16.70 9.81
N LEU A 87 -10.51 16.68 9.41
CA LEU A 87 -9.84 17.84 8.81
C LEU A 87 -10.50 18.22 7.48
N LYS A 88 -10.70 17.25 6.58
CA LYS A 88 -11.36 17.44 5.28
C LYS A 88 -12.80 17.93 5.43
N THR A 89 -13.55 17.39 6.39
CA THR A 89 -14.94 17.83 6.66
C THR A 89 -14.99 19.30 7.08
N ALA A 90 -14.11 19.74 7.98
CA ALA A 90 -14.06 21.13 8.41
C ALA A 90 -13.60 22.07 7.29
N LEU A 91 -12.67 21.61 6.45
CA LEU A 91 -12.24 22.34 5.25
C LEU A 91 -13.39 22.53 4.26
N VAL A 92 -14.09 21.44 3.91
CA VAL A 92 -15.24 21.49 2.99
C VAL A 92 -16.31 22.41 3.54
N TYR A 93 -16.69 22.26 4.81
CA TYR A 93 -17.66 23.14 5.46
C TYR A 93 -17.26 24.62 5.38
N ALA A 94 -15.99 24.95 5.65
CA ALA A 94 -15.50 26.32 5.56
C ALA A 94 -15.54 26.88 4.13
N ARG A 95 -15.37 26.03 3.11
CA ARG A 95 -15.39 26.42 1.69
C ARG A 95 -16.79 26.52 1.09
N GLU A 96 -17.82 26.00 1.77
CA GLU A 96 -19.19 26.00 1.25
C GLU A 96 -19.80 27.41 1.13
N SER A 97 -19.45 28.34 2.03
CA SER A 97 -19.95 29.72 1.99
C SER A 97 -19.07 30.68 2.79
N ASP A 98 -19.12 31.97 2.46
CA ASP A 98 -18.46 33.03 3.24
C ASP A 98 -18.98 33.10 4.69
N GLU A 99 -20.25 32.74 4.92
CA GLU A 99 -20.86 32.66 6.25
C GLU A 99 -20.23 31.53 7.08
N ASN A 100 -20.10 30.33 6.52
CA ASN A 100 -19.45 29.21 7.19
C ASN A 100 -17.99 29.54 7.50
N LEU A 101 -17.26 30.14 6.55
CA LEU A 101 -15.88 30.55 6.75
C LEU A 101 -15.76 31.55 7.90
N GLN A 102 -16.67 32.54 7.98
CA GLN A 102 -16.69 33.50 9.07
C GLN A 102 -17.01 32.84 10.42
N GLN A 103 -17.99 31.93 10.45
CA GLN A 103 -18.32 31.17 11.65
C GLN A 103 -17.11 30.37 12.14
N VAL A 104 -16.35 29.72 11.24
CA VAL A 104 -15.14 28.99 11.61
C VAL A 104 -14.11 29.93 12.25
N ARG A 105 -13.85 31.09 11.64
CA ARG A 105 -12.91 32.10 12.17
C ARG A 105 -13.30 32.56 13.58
N ASP A 106 -14.58 32.81 13.79
CA ASP A 106 -15.12 33.24 15.09
C ASP A 106 -14.98 32.12 16.14
N LEU A 107 -15.22 30.86 15.77
CA LEU A 107 -15.09 29.71 16.67
C LEU A 107 -13.64 29.45 17.11
N ILE A 108 -12.67 29.62 16.21
CA ILE A 108 -11.26 29.35 16.50
C ILE A 108 -10.49 30.59 16.96
N ASP A 109 -11.10 31.78 16.88
CA ASP A 109 -10.51 33.09 17.17
C ASP A 109 -9.18 33.32 16.42
N ARG A 110 -9.14 32.94 15.14
CA ARG A 110 -7.94 33.02 14.29
C ARG A 110 -8.26 33.32 12.82
N PRO A 111 -7.34 33.99 12.08
CA PRO A 111 -7.42 34.09 10.63
C PRO A 111 -7.32 32.70 9.98
N TYR A 112 -8.23 32.43 9.05
CA TYR A 112 -8.26 31.20 8.27
C TYR A 112 -8.89 31.48 6.91
N GLU A 113 -8.28 31.04 5.81
CA GLU A 113 -8.84 31.25 4.46
C GLU A 113 -9.13 29.93 3.73
N ALA A 114 -8.89 28.79 4.37
CA ALA A 114 -9.20 27.47 3.82
C ALA A 114 -8.51 27.24 2.45
N LYS A 115 -7.27 27.72 2.29
CA LYS A 115 -6.52 27.64 1.04
C LYS A 115 -5.90 26.28 0.77
N ALA A 116 -5.17 25.74 1.74
CA ALA A 116 -4.54 24.44 1.64
C ALA A 116 -5.60 23.33 1.59
N ASP A 117 -5.38 22.31 0.78
CA ASP A 117 -6.20 21.11 0.82
C ASP A 117 -5.76 20.15 1.92
N VAL A 118 -6.61 19.18 2.23
CA VAL A 118 -6.31 18.08 3.14
C VAL A 118 -6.30 16.78 2.35
N VAL A 119 -5.25 15.99 2.49
CA VAL A 119 -5.08 14.67 1.87
C VAL A 119 -4.76 13.61 2.92
N SER A 120 -5.08 12.36 2.63
CA SER A 120 -4.63 11.25 3.49
C SER A 120 -3.15 10.93 3.22
N LEU A 121 -2.47 10.28 4.17
CA LEU A 121 -1.09 9.82 3.91
C LEU A 121 -1.05 8.80 2.76
N LEU A 122 -2.06 7.93 2.65
CA LEU A 122 -2.17 6.99 1.54
C LEU A 122 -2.30 7.72 0.20
N GLU A 123 -3.11 8.78 0.15
CA GLU A 123 -3.28 9.63 -1.04
C GLU A 123 -1.99 10.33 -1.45
N ALA A 124 -1.25 10.88 -0.49
CA ALA A 124 0.06 11.45 -0.75
C ALA A 124 1.02 10.40 -1.36
N PHE A 125 0.97 9.15 -0.88
CA PHE A 125 1.79 8.06 -1.39
C PHE A 125 1.30 7.48 -2.73
N ALA A 126 0.02 7.66 -3.05
CA ALA A 126 -0.58 7.26 -4.32
C ALA A 126 -0.29 8.24 -5.46
N ALA A 127 0.20 9.45 -5.17
CA ALA A 127 0.59 10.41 -6.18
C ALA A 127 1.65 9.83 -7.13
N ASP A 128 1.52 10.09 -8.44
CA ASP A 128 2.37 9.51 -9.49
C ASP A 128 3.87 9.71 -9.23
N GLU A 129 4.25 10.92 -8.81
CA GLU A 129 5.65 11.26 -8.49
C GLU A 129 6.16 10.46 -7.29
N VAL A 130 5.32 10.21 -6.27
CA VAL A 130 5.69 9.40 -5.09
C VAL A 130 5.79 7.93 -5.48
N ARG A 131 4.84 7.40 -6.26
CA ARG A 131 4.90 6.02 -6.75
C ARG A 131 6.14 5.78 -7.60
N ALA A 132 6.51 6.71 -8.48
CA ALA A 132 7.75 6.63 -9.25
C ALA A 132 8.98 6.61 -8.32
N ALA A 133 9.02 7.47 -7.31
CA ALA A 133 10.12 7.49 -6.34
C ALA A 133 10.18 6.21 -5.50
N ILE A 134 9.05 5.62 -5.14
CA ILE A 134 8.98 4.31 -4.47
C ILE A 134 9.56 3.24 -5.39
N ALA A 135 9.10 3.17 -6.65
CA ALA A 135 9.55 2.18 -7.62
C ALA A 135 11.08 2.18 -7.80
N ASP A 136 11.68 3.37 -7.86
CA ASP A 136 13.12 3.57 -8.00
C ASP A 136 13.93 3.11 -6.78
N LYS A 137 13.30 3.01 -5.61
CA LYS A 137 13.93 2.63 -4.33
C LYS A 137 13.68 1.18 -3.94
N VAL A 138 12.80 0.47 -4.64
CA VAL A 138 12.57 -0.97 -4.40
C VAL A 138 13.83 -1.75 -4.76
N VAL A 139 14.47 -2.33 -3.75
CA VAL A 139 15.63 -3.23 -3.89
C VAL A 139 15.25 -4.69 -3.67
N ARG A 140 14.13 -4.92 -2.97
CA ARG A 140 13.62 -6.23 -2.61
C ARG A 140 12.13 -6.27 -2.93
N LYS A 141 11.73 -7.15 -3.86
CA LYS A 141 10.31 -7.36 -4.16
C LYS A 141 9.70 -8.31 -3.14
N LEU A 142 8.53 -7.97 -2.61
CA LEU A 142 7.79 -8.80 -1.67
C LEU A 142 7.03 -9.91 -2.38
N ARG A 143 7.74 -10.71 -3.19
CA ARG A 143 7.16 -11.85 -3.91
C ARG A 143 6.57 -12.85 -2.91
N CYS A 144 5.59 -13.62 -3.36
CA CYS A 144 4.94 -14.66 -2.56
C CYS A 144 4.17 -14.13 -1.33
N LEU A 145 4.05 -12.81 -1.13
CA LEU A 145 3.27 -12.21 -0.05
C LEU A 145 1.89 -11.80 -0.57
N LYS A 146 0.84 -12.46 -0.09
CA LYS A 146 -0.54 -12.11 -0.38
C LYS A 146 -1.11 -11.15 0.65
N VAL A 147 -1.59 -10.00 0.21
CA VAL A 147 -1.99 -8.91 1.10
C VAL A 147 -3.47 -8.57 0.96
N ALA A 148 -4.18 -8.45 2.08
CA ALA A 148 -5.52 -7.87 2.13
C ALA A 148 -5.42 -6.38 2.47
N SER A 149 -5.55 -5.51 1.47
CA SER A 149 -5.48 -4.06 1.66
C SER A 149 -6.74 -3.52 2.33
N TYR A 150 -6.63 -3.20 3.62
CA TYR A 150 -7.70 -2.70 4.47
C TYR A 150 -7.64 -1.18 4.65
N TYR A 151 -8.39 -0.47 3.83
CA TYR A 151 -8.54 0.99 3.86
C TYR A 151 -9.36 1.46 5.07
N GLY A 152 -10.27 0.59 5.52
CA GLY A 152 -11.25 0.91 6.55
C GLY A 152 -12.28 1.93 6.07
N CYS A 153 -13.21 2.27 6.96
CA CYS A 153 -14.42 3.00 6.57
C CYS A 153 -14.20 4.48 6.26
N ALA A 154 -13.37 5.18 7.04
CA ALA A 154 -13.28 6.65 6.99
C ALA A 154 -12.28 7.17 5.94
N MET A 155 -11.54 6.29 5.26
CA MET A 155 -10.53 6.71 4.30
C MET A 155 -11.16 7.22 3.00
N VAL A 156 -12.18 6.51 2.52
CA VAL A 156 -12.86 6.80 1.24
C VAL A 156 -14.31 7.27 1.44
N ARG A 157 -14.80 7.33 2.69
CA ARG A 157 -16.16 7.79 3.02
C ARG A 157 -16.17 8.91 4.06
N PRO A 158 -17.10 9.88 3.94
CA PRO A 158 -18.14 9.99 2.91
C PRO A 158 -17.58 10.52 1.58
N GLU A 159 -18.11 10.01 0.46
CA GLU A 159 -17.62 10.27 -0.90
C GLU A 159 -17.55 11.77 -1.22
N ASN A 160 -18.59 12.52 -0.83
CA ASN A 160 -18.67 13.97 -1.07
C ASN A 160 -17.67 14.81 -0.27
N VAL A 161 -16.93 14.22 0.67
CA VAL A 161 -15.89 14.90 1.47
C VAL A 161 -14.52 14.36 1.12
N CYS A 162 -14.33 13.04 1.19
CA CYS A 162 -13.02 12.43 1.08
C CYS A 162 -12.50 12.36 -0.36
N GLN A 163 -13.36 12.23 -1.38
CA GLN A 163 -13.04 12.37 -2.82
C GLN A 163 -11.67 11.82 -3.30
N PHE A 164 -11.18 10.73 -2.70
CA PHE A 164 -9.82 10.23 -2.92
C PHE A 164 -9.80 9.01 -3.83
N ASP A 165 -10.57 7.99 -3.48
CA ASP A 165 -10.61 6.70 -4.17
C ASP A 165 -12.07 6.21 -4.20
N ASP A 166 -12.34 5.09 -4.87
CA ASP A 166 -13.68 4.50 -4.93
C ASP A 166 -14.17 4.12 -3.51
N PRO A 167 -15.38 4.56 -3.11
CA PRO A 167 -15.88 4.32 -1.76
C PRO A 167 -16.20 2.86 -1.46
N GLU A 168 -16.40 2.01 -2.48
CA GLU A 168 -16.76 0.60 -2.34
C GLU A 168 -15.60 -0.34 -2.71
N ASP A 169 -14.85 -0.05 -3.77
CA ASP A 169 -13.70 -0.85 -4.23
C ASP A 169 -12.45 0.00 -4.53
N PRO A 170 -11.79 0.56 -3.49
CA PRO A 170 -10.60 1.38 -3.66
C PRO A 170 -9.37 0.55 -4.04
N HIS A 171 -8.52 1.08 -4.91
CA HIS A 171 -7.34 0.37 -5.46
C HIS A 171 -6.00 1.03 -5.14
N SER A 172 -5.96 2.25 -4.62
CA SER A 172 -4.68 2.98 -4.42
C SER A 172 -3.66 2.26 -3.54
N MET A 173 -4.10 1.57 -2.49
CA MET A 173 -3.21 0.76 -1.65
C MET A 173 -2.84 -0.55 -2.32
N ASP A 174 -3.76 -1.17 -3.07
CA ASP A 174 -3.48 -2.37 -3.87
C ASP A 174 -2.39 -2.08 -4.90
N ASP A 175 -2.49 -0.96 -5.61
CA ASP A 175 -1.49 -0.50 -6.58
C ASP A 175 -0.11 -0.32 -5.94
N ILE A 176 -0.04 0.28 -4.74
CA ILE A 176 1.21 0.46 -4.01
C ILE A 176 1.78 -0.88 -3.54
N MET A 177 0.94 -1.80 -3.06
CA MET A 177 1.37 -3.14 -2.67
C MET A 177 1.88 -3.95 -3.88
N GLN A 178 1.20 -3.84 -5.03
CA GLN A 178 1.63 -4.46 -6.27
C GLN A 178 2.95 -3.86 -6.78
N LEU A 179 3.13 -2.54 -6.63
CA LEU A 179 4.36 -1.84 -7.01
C LEU A 179 5.59 -2.39 -6.29
N ILE A 180 5.47 -2.71 -5.00
CA ILE A 180 6.55 -3.32 -4.20
C ILE A 180 6.66 -4.84 -4.37
N GLY A 181 5.83 -5.43 -5.23
CA GLY A 181 5.88 -6.84 -5.62
C GLY A 181 5.05 -7.81 -4.79
N ALA A 182 4.22 -7.30 -3.87
CA ALA A 182 3.22 -8.11 -3.18
C ALA A 182 2.02 -8.41 -4.10
N GLU A 183 1.17 -9.36 -3.70
CA GLU A 183 -0.02 -9.77 -4.42
C GLU A 183 -1.28 -9.37 -3.62
N PRO A 184 -1.92 -8.23 -3.95
CA PRO A 184 -3.22 -7.89 -3.36
C PRO A 184 -4.24 -8.98 -3.66
N VAL A 185 -4.96 -9.44 -2.63
CA VAL A 185 -6.07 -10.38 -2.80
C VAL A 185 -7.36 -9.62 -3.09
N GLU A 186 -8.22 -10.22 -3.91
CA GLU A 186 -9.59 -9.76 -4.08
C GLU A 186 -10.44 -10.20 -2.89
N TRP A 187 -11.05 -9.25 -2.18
CA TRP A 187 -11.79 -9.52 -0.95
C TRP A 187 -12.85 -8.45 -0.69
N ALA A 188 -13.86 -8.76 0.13
CA ALA A 188 -15.06 -7.93 0.25
C ALA A 188 -14.97 -6.86 1.36
N PHE A 189 -13.93 -6.91 2.20
CA PHE A 189 -13.85 -6.13 3.43
C PHE A 189 -12.89 -4.93 3.35
N LYS A 190 -12.44 -4.53 2.14
CA LYS A 190 -11.55 -3.36 1.92
C LYS A 190 -11.96 -2.11 2.70
N THR A 191 -13.26 -1.80 2.71
CA THR A 191 -13.84 -0.57 3.29
C THR A 191 -14.75 -0.81 4.51
N GLU A 192 -14.85 -2.06 4.97
CA GLU A 192 -15.68 -2.43 6.12
C GLU A 192 -15.19 -1.78 7.42
N CYS A 193 -16.09 -1.51 8.35
CA CYS A 193 -15.73 -0.85 9.60
C CYS A 193 -15.15 -1.85 10.61
N CYS A 194 -13.97 -1.58 11.17
CA CYS A 194 -13.39 -2.42 12.23
C CYS A 194 -14.05 -2.22 13.61
N GLY A 195 -14.92 -1.22 13.75
CA GLY A 195 -15.64 -0.93 14.99
C GLY A 195 -14.84 -0.22 16.08
N ALA A 196 -13.60 0.23 15.79
CA ALA A 196 -12.69 0.79 16.79
C ALA A 196 -13.31 1.89 17.68
N ALA A 197 -14.08 2.81 17.09
CA ALA A 197 -14.74 3.89 17.84
C ALA A 197 -15.78 3.40 18.87
N GLN A 198 -16.35 2.21 18.64
CA GLN A 198 -17.40 1.63 19.49
C GLN A 198 -16.85 0.73 20.59
N GLN A 199 -15.53 0.51 20.62
CA GLN A 199 -14.91 -0.42 21.55
C GLN A 199 -14.92 0.07 22.99
N MET A 200 -15.03 1.38 23.21
CA MET A 200 -15.17 1.96 24.55
C MET A 200 -16.61 1.89 25.06
N ALA A 201 -17.59 2.01 24.17
CA ALA A 201 -19.00 2.08 24.54
C ALA A 201 -19.67 0.70 24.56
N VAL A 202 -19.45 -0.10 23.51
CA VAL A 202 -20.13 -1.37 23.25
C VAL A 202 -19.16 -2.45 22.73
N PRO A 203 -18.10 -2.81 23.50
CA PRO A 203 -17.04 -3.72 23.06
C PRO A 203 -17.55 -5.09 22.59
N LYS A 204 -18.60 -5.64 23.24
CA LYS A 204 -19.18 -6.94 22.87
C LYS A 204 -19.78 -6.95 21.47
N GLN A 205 -20.30 -5.81 21.02
CA GLN A 205 -20.88 -5.63 19.69
C GLN A 205 -19.82 -5.26 18.64
N ALA A 206 -18.77 -4.55 19.06
CA ALA A 206 -17.70 -4.13 18.17
C ALA A 206 -16.72 -5.27 17.81
N ARG A 207 -16.40 -6.18 18.75
CA ARG A 207 -15.43 -7.28 18.52
C ARG A 207 -15.79 -8.22 17.37
N PRO A 208 -17.05 -8.66 17.19
CA PRO A 208 -17.41 -9.48 16.03
C PRO A 208 -17.11 -8.84 14.67
N MET A 209 -17.01 -7.51 14.60
CA MET A 209 -16.65 -6.81 13.36
C MET A 209 -15.20 -7.11 12.95
N ILE A 210 -14.29 -7.22 13.93
CA ILE A 210 -12.89 -7.56 13.69
C ILE A 210 -12.75 -9.02 13.24
N GLU A 211 -13.45 -9.94 13.92
CA GLU A 211 -13.44 -11.36 13.54
C GLU A 211 -13.90 -11.56 12.08
N ARG A 212 -14.91 -10.80 11.62
CA ARG A 212 -15.38 -10.86 10.23
C ARG A 212 -14.32 -10.41 9.23
N ILE A 213 -13.53 -9.39 9.56
CA ILE A 213 -12.42 -8.91 8.70
C ILE A 213 -11.38 -10.02 8.55
N PHE A 214 -10.91 -10.61 9.65
CA PHE A 214 -9.95 -11.72 9.60
C PHE A 214 -10.52 -12.95 8.88
N ALA A 215 -11.80 -13.28 9.10
CA ALA A 215 -12.44 -14.40 8.42
C ALA A 215 -12.49 -14.22 6.89
N ASP A 216 -12.83 -13.01 6.42
CA ASP A 216 -12.88 -12.71 4.99
C ASP A 216 -11.48 -12.72 4.36
N ALA A 217 -10.49 -12.12 5.03
CA ALA A 217 -9.09 -12.17 4.60
C ALA A 217 -8.58 -13.62 4.49
N ALA A 218 -8.85 -14.45 5.50
CA ALA A 218 -8.46 -15.86 5.52
C ALA A 218 -9.10 -16.68 4.38
N VAL A 219 -10.39 -16.48 4.13
CA VAL A 219 -11.12 -17.22 3.07
C VAL A 219 -10.62 -16.83 1.67
N ASN A 220 -10.18 -15.59 1.48
CA ASN A 220 -9.60 -15.12 0.23
C ASN A 220 -8.08 -15.39 0.12
N GLY A 221 -7.49 -16.09 1.11
CA GLY A 221 -6.10 -16.55 1.07
C GLY A 221 -5.07 -15.44 1.28
N ALA A 222 -5.41 -14.39 2.04
CA ALA A 222 -4.46 -13.39 2.47
C ALA A 222 -3.48 -13.96 3.49
N ASP A 223 -2.20 -13.62 3.35
CA ASP A 223 -1.17 -13.91 4.34
C ASP A 223 -1.18 -12.87 5.47
N CYS A 224 -1.51 -11.62 5.13
CA CYS A 224 -1.56 -10.52 6.08
C CYS A 224 -2.60 -9.47 5.69
N ILE A 225 -2.93 -8.59 6.64
CA ILE A 225 -3.77 -7.42 6.40
C ILE A 225 -2.88 -6.17 6.40
N VAL A 226 -3.05 -5.31 5.39
CA VAL A 226 -2.29 -4.06 5.29
C VAL A 226 -3.23 -2.89 5.57
N THR A 227 -2.84 -1.98 6.46
CA THR A 227 -3.66 -0.85 6.86
C THR A 227 -2.95 0.48 6.62
N SER A 228 -3.75 1.52 6.50
CA SER A 228 -3.29 2.91 6.35
C SER A 228 -3.82 3.81 7.48
N CYS A 229 -4.28 3.21 8.59
CA CYS A 229 -4.89 3.93 9.69
C CYS A 229 -4.42 3.36 11.04
N PRO A 230 -3.82 4.17 11.93
CA PRO A 230 -3.30 3.69 13.20
C PRO A 230 -4.38 3.19 14.14
N LEU A 231 -5.60 3.73 14.05
CA LEU A 231 -6.73 3.25 14.85
C LEU A 231 -7.24 1.89 14.36
N CYS A 232 -7.20 1.64 13.05
CA CYS A 232 -7.53 0.35 12.47
C CYS A 232 -6.50 -0.70 12.90
N MET A 233 -5.21 -0.42 12.71
CA MET A 233 -4.12 -1.28 13.16
C MET A 233 -4.25 -1.62 14.65
N LEU A 234 -4.33 -0.62 15.54
CA LEU A 234 -4.50 -0.83 16.97
C LEU A 234 -5.68 -1.77 17.29
N ASN A 235 -6.78 -1.65 16.55
CA ASN A 235 -7.97 -2.42 16.80
C ASN A 235 -7.91 -3.85 16.25
N LEU A 236 -7.24 -4.08 15.12
CA LEU A 236 -7.04 -5.41 14.54
C LEU A 236 -5.95 -6.17 15.31
N ASP A 237 -4.77 -5.56 15.44
CA ASP A 237 -3.54 -6.13 16.00
C ASP A 237 -3.67 -6.44 17.50
N MET A 238 -3.98 -5.44 18.34
CA MET A 238 -4.08 -5.62 19.80
C MET A 238 -5.17 -6.61 20.23
N ARG A 239 -6.22 -6.79 19.42
CA ARG A 239 -7.39 -7.61 19.79
C ARG A 239 -7.36 -9.00 19.20
N GLU A 240 -6.43 -9.30 18.31
CA GLU A 240 -6.25 -10.62 17.71
C GLU A 240 -6.24 -11.70 18.81
N ALA A 241 -5.39 -11.56 19.82
CA ALA A 241 -5.26 -12.56 20.88
C ALA A 241 -6.56 -12.77 21.67
N GLU A 242 -7.39 -11.73 21.84
CA GLU A 242 -8.71 -11.87 22.48
C GLU A 242 -9.70 -12.59 21.57
N ILE A 243 -9.73 -12.24 20.28
CA ILE A 243 -10.59 -12.86 19.28
C ILE A 243 -10.26 -14.34 19.12
N ASN A 244 -8.97 -14.68 19.07
CA ASN A 244 -8.53 -16.06 18.94
C ASN A 244 -8.86 -16.91 20.17
N ARG A 245 -8.77 -16.36 21.38
CA ARG A 245 -9.29 -17.05 22.58
C ARG A 245 -10.78 -17.36 22.47
N ASP A 246 -11.58 -16.40 22.02
CA ASP A 246 -13.03 -16.58 21.87
C ASP A 246 -13.40 -17.54 20.72
N ARG A 247 -12.57 -17.63 19.67
CA ARG A 247 -12.72 -18.59 18.57
C ARG A 247 -12.40 -20.02 19.00
N VAL A 248 -11.26 -20.22 19.66
CA VAL A 248 -10.85 -21.52 20.18
C VAL A 248 -11.88 -22.04 21.19
N ALA A 249 -12.42 -21.17 22.05
CA ALA A 249 -13.50 -21.52 22.97
C ALA A 249 -14.79 -22.00 22.26
N ARG A 250 -15.00 -21.59 21.00
CA ARG A 250 -16.10 -22.04 20.13
C ARG A 250 -15.73 -23.24 19.24
N GLY A 251 -14.52 -23.79 19.38
CA GLY A 251 -14.03 -24.91 18.56
C GLY A 251 -13.64 -24.51 17.13
N LEU A 252 -13.29 -23.24 16.92
CA LEU A 252 -12.79 -22.73 15.64
C LEU A 252 -11.27 -22.56 15.70
N GLU A 253 -10.62 -22.75 14.56
CA GLU A 253 -9.19 -22.48 14.43
C GLU A 253 -8.88 -20.99 14.66
N PRO A 254 -7.75 -20.68 15.35
CA PRO A 254 -7.28 -19.32 15.48
C PRO A 254 -6.87 -18.76 14.11
N PHE A 255 -6.93 -17.44 13.98
CA PHE A 255 -6.31 -16.74 12.87
C PHE A 255 -4.81 -16.60 13.10
N ASP A 256 -4.03 -16.71 12.03
CA ASP A 256 -2.60 -16.44 12.03
C ASP A 256 -2.31 -15.53 10.83
N ILE A 257 -2.79 -14.29 10.94
CA ILE A 257 -2.75 -13.27 9.88
C ILE A 257 -2.26 -11.98 10.54
N PRO A 258 -0.96 -11.66 10.46
CA PRO A 258 -0.45 -10.41 11.01
C PRO A 258 -1.00 -9.19 10.26
N CYS A 259 -0.96 -8.05 10.94
CA CYS A 259 -1.32 -6.76 10.34
C CYS A 259 -0.06 -5.92 10.13
N TYR A 260 -0.02 -5.11 9.08
CA TYR A 260 1.06 -4.15 8.83
C TYR A 260 0.50 -2.78 8.48
N TYR A 261 1.29 -1.74 8.66
CA TYR A 261 1.10 -0.50 7.92
C TYR A 261 1.67 -0.63 6.50
N PHE A 262 1.02 0.01 5.53
CA PHE A 262 1.54 -0.01 4.14
C PHE A 262 2.95 0.56 4.02
N THR A 263 3.32 1.52 4.88
CA THR A 263 4.67 2.11 4.94
C THR A 263 5.71 1.14 5.48
N GLU A 264 5.34 0.21 6.36
CA GLU A 264 6.25 -0.83 6.87
C GLU A 264 6.66 -1.75 5.73
N LEU A 265 5.70 -2.22 4.92
CA LEU A 265 6.00 -3.08 3.77
C LEU A 265 6.78 -2.35 2.69
N ILE A 266 6.51 -1.05 2.43
CA ILE A 266 7.37 -0.25 1.54
C ILE A 266 8.81 -0.19 2.09
N GLY A 267 8.98 0.04 3.39
CA GLY A 267 10.30 0.08 4.02
C GLY A 267 11.05 -1.24 3.89
N VAL A 268 10.38 -2.39 4.11
CA VAL A 268 10.96 -3.72 3.89
C VAL A 268 11.35 -3.91 2.42
N ALA A 269 10.55 -3.42 1.48
CA ALA A 269 10.88 -3.46 0.04
C ALA A 269 12.09 -2.57 -0.33
N PHE A 270 12.36 -1.54 0.47
CA PHE A 270 13.59 -0.74 0.40
C PHE A 270 14.79 -1.41 1.09
N GLY A 271 14.61 -2.61 1.65
CA GLY A 271 15.66 -3.38 2.32
C GLY A 271 15.87 -3.01 3.79
N ALA A 272 14.87 -2.40 4.45
CA ALA A 272 14.92 -2.14 5.89
C ALA A 272 14.96 -3.44 6.70
N ALA A 273 15.66 -3.42 7.83
CA ALA A 273 15.44 -4.38 8.89
C ALA A 273 14.07 -4.15 9.58
N ILE A 274 13.54 -5.19 10.21
CA ILE A 274 12.23 -5.19 10.90
C ILE A 274 12.15 -4.06 11.94
N GLU A 275 13.23 -3.83 12.66
CA GLU A 275 13.33 -2.82 13.73
C GLU A 275 13.43 -1.38 13.18
N GLU A 276 13.95 -1.21 11.96
CA GLU A 276 14.06 0.11 11.31
C GLU A 276 12.70 0.66 10.86
N VAL A 277 11.72 -0.22 10.66
CA VAL A 277 10.35 0.13 10.30
C VAL A 277 9.36 -0.08 11.45
N GLY A 278 9.81 -0.61 12.60
CA GLY A 278 9.02 -0.74 13.82
C GLY A 278 8.03 -1.92 13.83
N ILE A 279 8.28 -2.97 13.06
CA ILE A 279 7.44 -4.18 13.08
C ILE A 279 7.62 -4.97 14.39
N ASP A 280 8.80 -4.86 15.02
CA ASP A 280 9.17 -5.54 16.27
C ASP A 280 8.36 -5.08 17.51
N ILE A 281 7.61 -3.98 17.38
CA ILE A 281 6.80 -3.41 18.46
C ILE A 281 5.29 -3.58 18.24
N HIS A 282 4.88 -4.42 17.28
CA HIS A 282 3.48 -4.82 17.11
C HIS A 282 2.97 -5.61 18.34
N PHE A 283 1.65 -5.63 18.55
CA PHE A 283 1.05 -6.42 19.62
C PHE A 283 1.02 -7.91 19.26
N HIS A 284 0.72 -8.23 18.00
CA HIS A 284 0.83 -9.57 17.45
C HIS A 284 2.18 -9.73 16.73
N PRO A 285 2.92 -10.83 16.95
CA PRO A 285 4.17 -11.10 16.22
C PRO A 285 3.94 -11.10 14.71
N ALA A 286 4.72 -10.31 13.97
CA ALA A 286 4.52 -10.07 12.54
C ALA A 286 5.81 -10.26 11.73
N GLU A 287 6.94 -10.48 12.37
CA GLU A 287 8.25 -10.65 11.73
C GLU A 287 8.39 -11.98 11.00
N THR A 288 7.84 -13.07 11.57
CA THR A 288 8.03 -14.44 11.07
C THR A 288 7.51 -14.59 9.65
N LEU A 289 6.32 -14.06 9.36
CA LEU A 289 5.71 -14.17 8.03
C LEU A 289 6.61 -13.55 6.95
N LEU A 290 7.21 -12.39 7.21
CA LEU A 290 8.04 -11.72 6.22
C LEU A 290 9.33 -12.51 5.91
N LEU A 291 9.89 -13.20 6.92
CA LEU A 291 11.04 -14.09 6.75
C LEU A 291 10.66 -15.36 5.97
N GLU A 292 9.50 -15.94 6.26
CA GLU A 292 8.99 -17.11 5.54
C GLU A 292 8.74 -16.77 4.07
N ARG A 293 8.08 -15.64 3.78
CA ARG A 293 7.84 -15.20 2.40
C ARG A 293 9.13 -14.80 1.67
N GLU A 294 10.14 -14.32 2.38
CA GLU A 294 11.48 -14.13 1.81
C GLU A 294 12.09 -15.44 1.33
N LEU A 295 12.02 -16.48 2.17
CA LEU A 295 12.54 -17.79 1.85
C LEU A 295 11.78 -18.38 0.64
N ASP A 296 10.45 -18.28 0.63
CA ASP A 296 9.62 -18.72 -0.49
C ASP A 296 9.98 -17.99 -1.80
N ALA A 297 10.26 -16.69 -1.71
CA ALA A 297 10.67 -15.89 -2.86
C ALA A 297 12.04 -16.34 -3.42
N LEU A 298 13.00 -16.62 -2.55
CA LEU A 298 14.32 -17.14 -2.96
C LEU A 298 14.21 -18.53 -3.60
N GLU A 299 13.41 -19.42 -3.02
CA GLU A 299 13.16 -20.74 -3.61
C GLU A 299 12.48 -20.63 -4.99
N LEU A 300 11.54 -19.70 -5.14
CA LEU A 300 10.88 -19.43 -6.41
C LEU A 300 11.88 -18.92 -7.45
N GLU A 301 12.76 -18.00 -7.08
CA GLU A 301 13.81 -17.48 -7.97
C GLU A 301 14.79 -18.57 -8.42
N GLU A 302 15.19 -19.47 -7.52
CA GLU A 302 16.03 -20.62 -7.87
C GLU A 302 15.36 -21.55 -8.89
N ARG A 303 14.06 -21.83 -8.72
CA ARG A 303 13.28 -22.64 -9.66
C ARG A 303 13.17 -21.95 -11.02
N GLU A 304 12.84 -20.66 -11.05
CA GLU A 304 12.74 -19.88 -12.29
C GLU A 304 14.08 -19.81 -13.04
N MET A 305 15.20 -19.67 -12.33
CA MET A 305 16.53 -19.69 -12.93
C MET A 305 16.86 -21.06 -13.54
N ALA A 306 16.53 -22.15 -12.85
CA ALA A 306 16.72 -23.51 -13.36
C ALA A 306 15.89 -23.77 -14.63
N GLU A 307 14.63 -23.34 -14.65
CA GLU A 307 13.74 -23.45 -15.80
C GLU A 307 14.23 -22.63 -17.01
N ARG A 308 14.72 -21.40 -16.77
CA ARG A 308 15.32 -20.56 -17.82
C ARG A 308 16.57 -21.22 -18.40
N ALA A 309 17.45 -21.75 -17.57
CA ALA A 309 18.65 -22.46 -18.02
C ALA A 309 18.30 -23.71 -18.86
N GLU A 310 17.26 -24.46 -18.46
CA GLU A 310 16.77 -25.60 -19.24
C GLU A 310 16.17 -25.15 -20.58
N ALA A 311 15.38 -24.08 -20.60
CA ALA A 311 14.79 -23.53 -21.81
C ALA A 311 15.85 -23.03 -22.80
N GLU A 312 16.90 -22.34 -22.32
CA GLU A 312 18.03 -21.90 -23.14
C GLU A 312 18.80 -23.09 -23.72
N ARG A 313 19.04 -24.14 -22.92
CA ARG A 313 19.65 -25.37 -23.40
C ARG A 313 18.82 -26.02 -24.52
N LYS A 314 17.52 -26.17 -24.33
CA LYS A 314 16.60 -26.71 -25.36
C LYS A 314 16.63 -25.87 -26.63
N LYS A 315 16.64 -24.53 -26.50
CA LYS A 315 16.74 -23.60 -27.63
C LYS A 315 18.06 -23.75 -28.38
N ALA A 316 19.19 -23.89 -27.67
CA ALA A 316 20.50 -24.12 -28.26
C ALA A 316 20.58 -25.48 -29.00
N GLU A 317 20.03 -26.55 -28.42
CA GLU A 317 19.96 -27.87 -29.07
C GLU A 317 19.14 -27.82 -30.36
N ILE A 318 17.99 -27.13 -30.37
CA ILE A 318 17.16 -26.94 -31.56
C ILE A 318 17.90 -26.11 -32.61
N ALA A 319 18.54 -25.01 -32.21
CA ALA A 319 19.32 -24.16 -33.12
C ALA A 319 20.48 -24.94 -33.78
N ALA A 320 21.19 -25.77 -33.02
CA ALA A 320 22.24 -26.64 -33.52
C ALA A 320 21.71 -27.67 -34.53
N LYS A 321 20.55 -28.30 -34.26
CA LYS A 321 19.88 -29.22 -35.19
C LYS A 321 19.47 -28.52 -36.50
N ILE A 322 18.97 -27.29 -36.41
CA ILE A 322 18.62 -26.49 -37.60
C ILE A 322 19.89 -26.15 -38.41
N ALA A 323 20.97 -25.72 -37.75
CA ALA A 323 22.23 -25.40 -38.40
C ALA A 323 22.83 -26.64 -39.11
N ALA A 324 22.82 -27.80 -38.46
CA ALA A 324 23.28 -29.06 -39.04
C ALA A 324 22.47 -29.44 -40.29
N LYS A 325 21.13 -29.34 -40.26
CA LYS A 325 20.29 -29.61 -41.43
C LYS A 325 20.53 -28.63 -42.57
N LYS A 326 20.75 -27.34 -42.27
CA LYS A 326 21.09 -26.34 -43.30
C LYS A 326 22.45 -26.63 -43.94
N ALA A 327 23.45 -26.99 -43.13
CA ALA A 327 24.77 -27.37 -43.64
C ALA A 327 24.71 -28.63 -44.52
N GLU A 328 23.94 -29.65 -44.11
CA GLU A 328 23.74 -30.86 -44.91
C GLU A 328 23.06 -30.55 -46.26
N LYS A 329 22.04 -29.66 -46.26
CA LYS A 329 21.37 -29.22 -47.49
C LYS A 329 22.33 -28.46 -48.41
N ALA A 330 23.11 -27.52 -47.88
CA ALA A 330 24.10 -26.76 -48.65
C ALA A 330 25.19 -27.66 -49.24
N ALA A 331 25.64 -28.68 -48.49
CA ALA A 331 26.60 -29.66 -48.98
C ALA A 331 26.03 -30.52 -50.12
N LYS A 332 24.75 -30.93 -50.04
CA LYS A 332 24.05 -31.64 -51.12
C LYS A 332 23.85 -30.77 -52.37
N GLU A 333 23.52 -29.49 -52.21
CA GLU A 333 23.37 -28.55 -53.33
C GLU A 333 24.72 -28.29 -54.03
N ALA A 334 25.81 -28.13 -53.28
CA ALA A 334 27.17 -27.97 -53.82
C ALA A 334 27.66 -29.23 -54.56
N ALA A 335 27.29 -30.43 -54.10
CA ALA A 335 27.60 -31.68 -54.78
C ALA A 335 26.84 -31.83 -56.12
N THR A 336 25.59 -31.36 -56.17
CA THR A 336 24.77 -31.40 -57.39
C THR A 336 25.27 -30.42 -58.47
N GLN A 337 25.80 -29.25 -58.09
CA GLN A 337 26.39 -28.29 -59.03
C GLN A 337 27.72 -28.75 -59.64
N LYS A 338 28.52 -29.57 -58.95
CA LYS A 338 29.73 -30.20 -59.50
C LYS A 338 29.45 -31.38 -60.46
N GLY A 339 28.21 -31.86 -60.53
CA GLY A 339 27.79 -32.94 -61.44
C GLY A 339 27.29 -32.46 -62.81
N ALA A 340 27.22 -31.15 -63.06
CA ALA A 340 26.70 -30.56 -64.30
C ALA A 340 27.81 -29.84 -65.10
N GLU A 341 28.87 -30.55 -65.48
CA GLU A 341 29.73 -30.13 -66.59
C GLU A 341 29.14 -30.65 -67.92
N PRO A 342 28.94 -29.79 -68.94
CA PRO A 342 28.35 -30.22 -70.20
C PRO A 342 29.38 -31.01 -71.02
N THR A 343 29.05 -32.25 -71.33
CA THR A 343 29.78 -33.08 -72.30
C THR A 343 29.59 -32.48 -73.69
N THR A 344 30.53 -31.61 -74.10
CA THR A 344 30.73 -31.24 -75.49
C THR A 344 31.38 -32.42 -76.22
N LYS A 345 30.56 -33.31 -76.80
CA LYS A 345 31.05 -34.29 -77.77
C LYS A 345 31.36 -33.57 -79.09
N GLY A 346 32.65 -33.45 -79.37
CA GLY A 346 33.18 -33.02 -80.66
C GLY A 346 32.72 -33.95 -81.79
N LYS A 347 32.33 -33.33 -82.91
CA LYS A 347 32.35 -33.96 -84.22
C LYS A 347 33.81 -34.02 -84.68
N GLU A 348 34.32 -35.21 -84.89
CA GLU A 348 35.49 -35.45 -85.72
C GLU A 348 35.05 -36.21 -86.98
N ASP A 349 35.50 -35.67 -88.10
CA ASP A 349 35.36 -36.16 -89.47
C ASP A 349 36.08 -37.50 -89.67
N ALA A 350 35.49 -38.39 -90.49
CA ALA A 350 36.26 -39.34 -91.31
C ALA A 350 35.41 -39.90 -92.46
N ARG A 351 35.79 -39.48 -93.69
CA ARG A 351 35.61 -40.11 -95.02
C ARG A 351 34.23 -40.45 -95.55
#